data_AF-A0A9E6TQV9-F1
#
_entry.id   AF-A0A9E6TQV9-F1
#
_cell.length_a   1.000
_cell.length_b   1.000
_cell.length_c   1.000
_cell.angle_alpha   90.00
_cell.angle_beta   90.00
_cell.angle_gamma   90.00
#
_symmetry.space_group_name_H-M   'P 1'
#
loop_
_entity.id
_entity.type
_entity.pdbx_description
1 polymer ?
#
loop_
_entity_poly.entity_id
_entity_poly.type
_entity_poly.pdbx_seq_one_letter_code
_entity_poly.pdbx_strand_id
1 'polypeptide(L)' 'MDLQHSTNQIPVIRHPKPEALGCAIIDAAGREVPITEEMIQNACRELEQRLVKPAQQD' A
#
# COMPACT_ATOMS: atom_id res chain seq x y z
N MET A 1 -27.23 21.55 7.75
CA MET A 1 -26.25 21.43 6.65
C MET A 1 -25.25 20.39 7.08
N ASP A 2 -25.52 19.13 6.73
CA ASP A 2 -24.77 17.96 7.17
C ASP A 2 -23.52 17.81 6.30
N LEU A 3 -22.44 18.42 6.78
CA LEU A 3 -21.12 18.20 6.25
C LEU A 3 -20.65 16.83 6.78
N GLN A 4 -20.06 16.02 5.90
CA GLN A 4 -19.14 14.92 6.24
C GLN A 4 -19.75 13.54 6.53
N HIS A 5 -20.17 12.83 5.49
CA HIS A 5 -19.94 11.37 5.41
C HIS A 5 -19.76 10.94 3.94
N SER A 6 -18.94 11.66 3.18
CA SER A 6 -18.39 11.11 1.94
C SER A 6 -17.35 10.07 2.35
N THR A 7 -17.78 8.81 2.35
CA THR A 7 -16.92 7.64 2.24
C THR A 7 -15.95 7.87 1.09
N ASN A 8 -14.75 8.37 1.41
CA ASN A 8 -13.62 8.51 0.50
C ASN A 8 -13.09 7.12 0.10
N GLN A 9 -13.93 6.29 -0.51
CA GLN A 9 -13.50 5.09 -1.19
C GLN A 9 -12.90 5.52 -2.51
N ILE A 10 -11.61 5.86 -2.47
CA ILE A 10 -10.81 6.06 -3.68
C ILE A 10 -10.89 4.74 -4.46
N PRO A 11 -11.43 4.73 -5.69
CA PRO A 11 -11.52 3.50 -6.47
C PRO A 11 -10.11 3.01 -6.78
N VAL A 12 -9.70 1.90 -6.16
CA VAL A 12 -8.43 1.24 -6.45
C VAL A 12 -8.56 0.58 -7.82
N ILE A 13 -8.04 1.22 -8.86
CA ILE A 13 -7.94 0.63 -10.20
C ILE A 13 -6.86 -0.45 -10.11
N ARG A 14 -7.29 -1.72 -10.12
CA ARG A 14 -6.39 -2.87 -10.06
C ARG A 14 -5.96 -3.23 -11.47
N HIS A 15 -4.67 -3.17 -11.75
CA HIS A 15 -4.15 -3.70 -13.00
C HIS A 15 -4.32 -5.24 -12.99
N PRO A 16 -4.87 -5.83 -14.06
CA PRO A 16 -5.18 -7.27 -14.10
C PRO A 16 -3.95 -8.16 -14.16
N LYS A 17 -2.75 -7.59 -14.32
CA LYS A 17 -1.49 -8.29 -14.40
C LYS A 17 -0.56 -7.78 -13.31
N PRO A 18 0.23 -8.65 -12.65
CA PRO A 18 1.41 -8.22 -11.91
C PRO A 18 2.46 -7.75 -12.92
N GLU A 19 2.16 -6.64 -13.60
CA GLU A 19 3.17 -5.91 -14.35
C GLU A 19 4.15 -5.35 -13.33
N ALA A 20 5.43 -5.67 -13.51
CA ALA A 20 6.48 -5.03 -12.74
C ALA A 20 6.34 -3.51 -12.94
N LEU A 21 6.12 -2.77 -11.86
CA LEU A 21 5.85 -1.33 -11.88
C LEU A 21 7.09 -0.49 -12.28
N GLY A 22 8.05 -1.09 -12.98
CA GLY A 22 9.35 -0.52 -13.33
C GLY A 22 10.39 -0.60 -12.19
N CYS A 23 10.03 -1.17 -11.03
CA CYS A 23 10.89 -1.24 -9.85
C CYS A 23 11.14 -2.69 -9.41
N ALA A 24 12.36 -2.99 -8.95
CA ALA A 24 12.77 -4.30 -8.44
C ALA A 24 13.59 -4.16 -7.14
N ILE A 25 13.52 -5.16 -6.27
CA ILE A 25 14.35 -5.31 -5.08
C ILE A 25 15.49 -6.27 -5.42
N ILE A 26 16.69 -5.96 -4.97
CA ILE A 26 17.82 -6.89 -5.08
C ILE A 26 17.79 -7.84 -3.89
N ASP A 27 17.62 -9.14 -4.16
CA ASP A 27 17.66 -10.15 -3.11
C ASP A 27 19.11 -10.40 -2.62
N ALA A 28 19.25 -11.15 -1.54
CA ALA A 28 20.57 -11.46 -0.96
C ALA A 28 21.49 -12.25 -1.90
N ALA A 29 20.96 -12.87 -2.95
CA ALA A 29 21.72 -13.57 -3.98
C ALA A 29 22.08 -12.65 -5.16
N GLY A 30 21.72 -11.36 -5.10
CA GLY A 30 22.00 -10.37 -6.14
C GLY A 30 21.02 -10.42 -7.32
N ARG A 31 19.87 -11.08 -7.18
CA ARG A 31 18.86 -11.16 -8.25
C ARG A 31 17.83 -10.04 -8.13
N GLU A 32 17.41 -9.52 -9.27
CA GLU A 32 16.32 -8.55 -9.36
C GLU A 32 14.97 -9.26 -9.18
N VAL A 33 14.28 -8.95 -8.09
CA VAL A 33 12.93 -9.41 -7.80
C VAL A 33 11.97 -8.26 -8.10
N PRO A 34 11.07 -8.37 -9.09
CA PRO A 34 10.15 -7.30 -9.44
C PRO A 34 9.20 -6.99 -8.28
N ILE A 35 8.98 -5.70 -8.00
CA ILE A 35 8.00 -5.27 -7.00
C ILE A 35 6.60 -5.39 -7.60
N THR A 36 5.76 -6.20 -6.97
CA THR A 36 4.36 -6.35 -7.35
C THR A 36 3.44 -5.51 -6.47
N GLU A 37 2.26 -5.18 -6.98
CA GLU A 37 1.21 -4.51 -6.20
C GLU A 37 0.86 -5.27 -4.91
N GLU A 38 0.89 -6.60 -4.95
CA GLU A 38 0.65 -7.44 -3.77
C GLU A 38 1.69 -7.20 -2.67
N MET A 39 2.97 -7.04 -3.03
CA MET A 39 4.04 -6.70 -2.07
C MET A 39 3.77 -5.34 -1.42
N ILE A 40 3.34 -4.35 -2.20
CA ILE A 40 2.99 -3.01 -1.69
C ILE A 40 1.82 -3.08 -0.72
N GLN A 41 0.73 -3.77 -1.09
CA GLN A 41 -0.44 -3.91 -0.22
C GLN A 41 -0.13 -4.65 1.08
N ASN A 42 0.70 -5.69 1.02
CA ASN A 42 1.19 -6.39 2.21
C ASN A 42 1.94 -5.44 3.14
N ALA A 43 2.86 -4.63 2.60
CA ALA A 43 3.60 -3.65 3.37
C ALA A 43 2.68 -2.59 4.01
N CYS A 44 1.70 -2.06 3.26
CA CYS A 44 0.72 -1.12 3.80
C CYS A 44 -0.07 -1.72 4.98
N ARG A 45 -0.53 -2.97 4.85
CA ARG A 45 -1.24 -3.68 5.94
C ARG A 45 -0.37 -3.87 7.18
N GLU A 46 0.90 -4.22 7.00
CA GLU A 46 1.83 -4.37 8.12
C GLU A 46 2.07 -3.02 8.82
N LEU A 47 2.22 -1.95 8.05
CA LEU A 47 2.38 -0.60 8.57
C LEU A 47 1.12 -0.16 9.35
N GLU A 48 -0.08 -0.40 8.84
CA GLU A 48 -1.33 -0.10 9.55
C GLU A 48 -1.41 -0.79 10.92
N GLN A 49 -0.89 -2.02 11.04
CA GLN A 49 -0.86 -2.76 12.30
C GLN A 49 0.20 -2.24 13.28
N ARG A 50 1.31 -1.70 12.75
CA ARG A 50 2.47 -1.24 13.54
C ARG A 50 2.43 0.25 13.86
N LEU A 51 1.63 1.03 13.13
CA LEU A 51 1.40 2.43 13.39
C LEU A 51 0.65 2.57 14.71
N VAL A 52 1.40 2.97 15.76
CA VAL A 52 0.82 3.49 17.00
C VAL A 52 -0.12 4.62 16.58
N LYS A 53 -1.41 4.50 16.93
CA LYS A 53 -2.40 5.54 16.63
C LYS A 53 -1.80 6.89 17.03
N PRO A 54 -1.74 7.88 16.12
CA PRO A 54 -1.27 9.20 16.50
C PRO A 54 -2.13 9.66 17.69
N ALA A 55 -1.47 10.25 18.70
CA ALA A 55 -2.16 10.73 19.89
C ALA A 55 -3.37 11.57 19.46
N GLN A 56 -4.55 11.23 19.97
CA GLN A 56 -5.72 12.08 19.76
C GLN A 56 -5.37 13.45 20.34
N GLN A 57 -5.34 14.47 19.47
CA GLN A 57 -5.24 15.85 19.95
C GLN A 57 -6.59 16.20 20.56
N ASP A 58 -6.61 16.39 21.88
CA ASP A 58 -7.73 16.97 22.63
C ASP A 58 -7.97 18.44 22.24
#